data_AF-A0A351HD54-F1
#
_entry.id   AF-A0A351HD54-F1
#
_cell.length_a   1.000
_cell.length_b   1.000
_cell.length_c   1.000
_cell.angle_alpha   90.00
_cell.angle_beta   90.00
_cell.angle_gamma   90.00
#
_symmetry.space_group_name_H-M   'P 1'
#
loop_
_entity.id
_entity.type
_entity.pdbx_description
1 polymer ?
#
loop_
_entity_poly.entity_id
_entity_poly.type
_entity_poly.pdbx_seq_one_letter_code
_entity_poly.pdbx_strand_id
1 'polypeptide(L)'
;MTQTHIIEHEAMKTTFVLRLLSDNALLAKQVGNACIECIDTMERQLSRHYPGSDIWQVNQMQADQSLFISEDSYECLRLAFVAHKRTGGLFDITLGRQIEHYKNT
;
A
#
# COMPACT_ATOMS: atom_id res chain seq x y z
N MET A 1 -10.43 -29.74 15.33
CA MET A 1 -9.07 -29.49 15.85
C MET A 1 -8.55 -28.25 15.16
N THR A 2 -8.00 -27.30 15.90
CA THR A 2 -7.48 -26.05 15.33
C THR A 2 -6.19 -26.32 14.57
N GLN A 3 -6.11 -25.87 13.32
CA GLN A 3 -4.97 -26.06 12.42
C GLN A 3 -4.49 -24.71 11.88
N THR A 4 -3.20 -24.61 11.58
CA THR A 4 -2.64 -23.46 10.87
C THR A 4 -2.86 -23.62 9.36
N HIS A 5 -3.49 -22.61 8.75
CA HIS A 5 -3.68 -22.45 7.32
C HIS A 5 -2.70 -21.37 6.84
N ILE A 6 -1.88 -21.69 5.84
CA ILE A 6 -0.89 -20.77 5.28
C ILE A 6 -1.34 -20.40 3.87
N ILE A 7 -1.39 -19.11 3.59
CA ILE A 7 -1.77 -18.56 2.30
C ILE A 7 -0.69 -17.56 1.89
N GLU A 8 -0.17 -17.72 0.68
CA GLU A 8 0.84 -16.83 0.11
C GLU A 8 0.20 -16.02 -1.01
N HIS A 9 0.59 -14.75 -1.11
CA HIS A 9 0.08 -13.84 -2.14
C HIS A 9 1.17 -12.88 -2.60
N GLU A 10 1.34 -12.76 -3.92
CA GLU A 10 2.28 -11.83 -4.53
C GLU A 10 1.58 -10.51 -4.83
N ALA A 11 2.06 -9.43 -4.21
CA ALA A 11 1.54 -8.08 -4.39
C ALA A 11 2.64 -7.05 -4.08
N MET A 12 2.54 -5.85 -4.65
CA MET A 12 3.50 -4.75 -4.42
C MET A 12 4.97 -5.16 -4.70
N LYS A 13 5.17 -6.08 -5.65
CA LYS A 13 6.47 -6.71 -5.98
C LYS A 13 7.14 -7.44 -4.80
N THR A 14 6.34 -8.01 -3.90
CA THR A 14 6.80 -8.80 -2.76
C THR A 14 5.79 -9.91 -2.40
N THR A 15 6.20 -10.84 -1.53
CA THR A 15 5.38 -11.95 -1.08
C THR A 15 4.78 -11.64 0.30
N PHE A 16 3.46 -11.63 0.40
CA PHE A 16 2.72 -11.60 1.66
C PHE A 16 2.37 -13.03 2.09
N VAL A 17 2.55 -13.34 3.38
CA VAL A 17 2.22 -14.65 3.94
C VAL A 17 1.21 -14.48 5.08
N LEU A 18 0.01 -15.00 4.90
CA LEU A 18 -1.04 -15.03 5.91
C LEU A 18 -0.99 -16.39 6.62
N ARG A 19 -0.87 -16.36 7.95
CA ARG A 19 -0.90 -17.55 8.81
C ARG A 19 -2.12 -17.48 9.72
N LEU A 20 -3.12 -18.31 9.42
CA LEU A 20 -4.43 -18.29 10.08
C LEU A 20 -4.61 -19.54 10.93
N LEU A 21 -4.84 -19.38 12.23
CA LEU A 21 -5.11 -20.50 13.14
C LEU A 21 -6.63 -20.69 13.26
N SER A 22 -7.15 -21.79 12.72
CA SER A 22 -8.60 -22.06 12.66
C SER A 22 -8.89 -23.55 12.64
N ASP A 23 -9.95 -23.98 13.32
CA ASP A 23 -10.49 -25.34 13.21
C ASP A 23 -11.47 -25.53 12.04
N ASN A 24 -11.85 -24.42 11.38
CA ASN A 24 -12.69 -24.39 10.19
C ASN A 24 -11.88 -23.95 8.97
N ALA A 25 -11.61 -24.90 8.07
CA ALA A 25 -10.84 -24.66 6.85
C ALA A 25 -11.55 -23.74 5.84
N LEU A 26 -12.89 -23.85 5.73
CA LEU A 26 -13.67 -22.99 4.83
C LEU A 26 -13.60 -21.53 5.28
N LEU A 27 -13.79 -21.30 6.58
CA LEU A 27 -13.67 -19.96 7.17
C LEU A 27 -12.26 -19.39 6.98
N ALA A 28 -11.22 -20.19 7.25
CA ALA A 28 -9.83 -19.76 7.05
C ALA A 28 -9.57 -19.32 5.60
N LYS A 29 -10.10 -20.08 4.62
CA LYS A 29 -10.02 -19.72 3.20
C LYS A 29 -10.75 -18.42 2.89
N GLN A 30 -11.97 -18.23 3.40
CA GLN A 30 -12.76 -17.02 3.17
C GLN A 30 -12.07 -15.78 3.74
N VAL A 31 -11.56 -15.86 4.97
CA VAL A 31 -10.80 -14.77 5.60
C VAL A 31 -9.53 -14.49 4.82
N GLY A 32 -8.80 -15.52 4.40
CA GLY A 32 -7.61 -15.37 3.57
C GLY A 32 -7.87 -14.63 2.27
N ASN A 33 -8.94 -15.00 1.55
CA ASN A 33 -9.34 -14.31 0.33
C ASN A 33 -9.69 -12.84 0.59
N ALA A 34 -10.42 -12.53 1.67
CA ALA A 34 -10.75 -11.15 2.02
C ALA A 34 -9.49 -10.32 2.34
N CYS A 35 -8.49 -10.90 3.02
CA CYS A 35 -7.21 -10.25 3.25
C CYS A 35 -6.45 -9.98 1.93
N ILE A 36 -6.44 -10.94 1.01
CA ILE A 36 -5.83 -10.77 -0.32
C ILE A 36 -6.49 -9.63 -1.09
N GLU A 37 -7.83 -9.60 -1.14
CA GLU A 37 -8.58 -8.53 -1.80
C GLU A 37 -8.28 -7.15 -1.21
N CYS A 38 -8.06 -7.07 0.10
CA CYS A 38 -7.63 -5.85 0.78
C CYS A 38 -6.23 -5.41 0.34
N ILE A 39 -5.25 -6.34 0.33
CA ILE A 39 -3.88 -6.08 -0.14
C ILE A 39 -3.88 -5.58 -1.59
N ASP A 40 -4.62 -6.25 -2.47
CA ASP A 40 -4.72 -5.87 -3.89
C ASP A 40 -5.36 -4.49 -4.08
N THR A 41 -6.35 -4.15 -3.24
CA THR A 41 -6.99 -2.84 -3.28
C THR A 41 -6.02 -1.74 -2.85
N MET A 42 -5.27 -1.97 -1.77
CA MET A 42 -4.22 -1.03 -1.35
C MET A 42 -3.14 -0.86 -2.42
N GLU A 43 -2.72 -1.93 -3.10
CA GLU A 43 -1.75 -1.82 -4.21
C GLU A 43 -2.30 -0.95 -5.35
N ARG A 44 -3.54 -1.19 -5.76
CA ARG A 44 -4.19 -0.40 -6.83
C ARG A 44 -4.33 1.08 -6.48
N GLN A 45 -4.52 1.43 -5.21
CA GLN A 45 -4.67 2.82 -4.76
C GLN A 45 -3.33 3.52 -4.54
N LEU A 46 -2.36 2.83 -3.94
CA LEU A 46 -1.10 3.42 -3.48
C LEU A 46 0.04 3.34 -4.51
N SER A 47 -0.11 2.52 -5.56
CA SER A 47 0.97 2.30 -6.52
C SER A 47 1.25 3.55 -7.37
N ARG A 48 2.44 4.13 -7.24
CA ARG A 48 2.94 5.17 -8.16
C ARG A 48 3.11 4.72 -9.61
N HIS A 49 3.02 3.42 -9.89
CA HIS A 49 3.24 2.84 -11.22
C HIS A 49 1.95 2.43 -11.92
N TYR A 50 0.84 2.30 -11.18
CA TYR A 50 -0.44 1.91 -11.72
C TYR A 50 -1.20 3.15 -12.24
N PRO A 51 -1.40 3.32 -13.56
CA PRO A 51 -2.12 4.48 -14.08
C PRO A 51 -3.53 4.57 -13.51
N GLY A 52 -3.89 5.74 -13.00
CA GLY A 52 -5.19 5.98 -12.37
C GLY A 52 -5.27 5.64 -10.88
N SER A 53 -4.21 5.13 -10.26
CA SER A 53 -4.13 5.07 -8.79
C SER A 53 -4.14 6.48 -8.19
N ASP A 54 -4.48 6.60 -6.91
CA ASP A 54 -4.49 7.89 -6.22
C ASP A 54 -3.09 8.51 -6.23
N ILE A 55 -2.07 7.74 -5.87
CA ILE A 55 -0.68 8.24 -5.81
C ILE A 55 -0.12 8.57 -7.20
N TRP A 56 -0.49 7.78 -8.22
CA TRP A 56 -0.12 8.12 -9.60
C TRP A 56 -0.74 9.45 -10.00
N GLN A 57 -2.04 9.65 -9.75
CA GLN A 57 -2.72 10.90 -10.08
C GLN A 57 -2.14 12.10 -9.31
N VAL A 58 -1.90 11.95 -8.00
CA VAL A 58 -1.25 12.99 -7.17
C VAL A 58 0.10 13.41 -7.75
N ASN A 59 0.92 12.47 -8.20
CA ASN A 59 2.22 12.80 -8.80
C ASN A 59 2.13 13.57 -10.12
N GLN A 60 0.98 13.53 -10.80
CA GLN A 60 0.71 14.26 -12.05
C GLN A 60 0.04 15.62 -11.82
N MET A 61 -0.36 15.93 -10.58
CA MET A 61 -1.02 17.19 -10.26
C MET A 61 -0.07 18.39 -10.40
N GLN A 62 -0.63 19.52 -10.77
CA GLN A 62 0.00 20.83 -10.72
C GLN A 62 -0.29 21.53 -9.39
N ALA A 63 0.46 22.59 -9.10
CA ALA A 63 0.18 23.45 -7.95
C ALA A 63 -1.27 23.94 -7.98
N ASP A 64 -1.86 24.10 -6.79
CA ASP A 64 -3.23 24.58 -6.57
C ASP A 64 -4.36 23.67 -7.10
N GLN A 65 -4.03 22.48 -7.63
CA GLN A 65 -5.04 21.45 -7.93
C GLN A 65 -5.47 20.69 -6.68
N SER A 66 -6.69 20.18 -6.70
CA SER A 66 -7.23 19.28 -5.68
C SER A 66 -7.76 18.02 -6.33
N LEU A 67 -7.58 16.88 -5.65
CA LEU A 67 -8.01 15.57 -6.11
C LEU A 67 -8.72 14.85 -4.96
N PHE A 68 -9.88 14.26 -5.24
CA PHE A 68 -10.49 13.30 -4.32
C PHE A 68 -9.74 11.98 -4.43
N ILE A 69 -9.26 11.49 -3.29
CA ILE A 69 -8.57 10.22 -3.16
C ILE A 69 -9.34 9.31 -2.19
N SER A 70 -9.03 8.02 -2.22
CA SER A 70 -9.59 7.09 -1.23
C SER A 70 -9.16 7.44 0.20
N GLU A 71 -9.97 7.03 1.18
CA GLU A 71 -9.69 7.21 2.60
C GLU A 71 -8.37 6.54 3.01
N ASP A 72 -8.09 5.34 2.49
CA ASP A 72 -6.83 4.62 2.75
C ASP A 72 -5.60 5.40 2.24
N SER A 73 -5.68 5.97 1.03
CA SER A 73 -4.61 6.84 0.49
C SER A 73 -4.44 8.09 1.33
N TYR A 74 -5.54 8.73 1.75
CA TYR A 74 -5.49 9.91 2.60
C TYR A 74 -4.81 9.61 3.95
N GLU A 75 -5.22 8.53 4.64
CA GLU A 75 -4.64 8.16 5.93
C GLU A 75 -3.16 7.79 5.81
N CYS A 76 -2.78 7.09 4.73
CA CYS A 76 -1.38 6.79 4.44
C CYS A 76 -0.55 8.07 4.28
N LEU A 77 -1.01 9.02 3.46
CA LEU A 77 -0.34 10.31 3.26
C LEU A 77 -0.28 11.16 4.54
N ARG A 78 -1.36 11.15 5.33
CA ARG A 78 -1.43 11.85 6.62
C ARG A 78 -0.40 11.31 7.61
N LEU A 79 -0.31 9.99 7.76
CA LEU A 79 0.68 9.34 8.62
C LEU A 79 2.11 9.61 8.15
N ALA A 80 2.34 9.55 6.83
CA ALA A 80 3.63 9.86 6.24
C ALA A 80 4.07 11.31 6.50
N PHE A 81 3.15 12.28 6.41
CA PHE A 81 3.42 13.67 6.77
C PHE A 81 3.77 13.83 8.25
N VAL A 82 3.06 13.14 9.14
CA VAL A 82 3.38 13.13 10.57
C VAL A 82 4.78 12.55 10.81
N ALA A 83 5.13 11.45 10.15
CA ALA A 83 6.45 10.84 10.23
C ALA A 83 7.55 11.79 9.73
N HIS A 84 7.31 12.48 8.62
CA HIS A 84 8.23 13.50 8.10
C HIS A 84 8.53 14.59 9.13
N LYS A 85 7.49 15.14 9.77
CA LYS A 85 7.67 16.15 10.82
C LYS A 85 8.40 15.61 12.03
N ARG A 86 8.03 14.42 12.51
CA ARG A 86 8.64 13.81 13.70
C ARG A 86 10.12 13.46 13.50
N THR A 87 10.51 13.16 12.28
CA THR A 87 11.88 12.77 11.93
C THR A 87 12.75 13.95 11.48
N GLY A 88 12.23 15.18 11.51
CA GLY A 88 12.95 16.35 11.01
C GLY A 88 13.29 16.26 9.52
N GLY A 89 12.49 15.54 8.74
CA GLY A 89 12.68 15.34 7.31
C GLY A 89 13.49 14.10 6.91
N LEU A 90 13.96 13.28 7.85
CA LEU A 90 14.68 12.04 7.50
C LEU A 90 13.78 11.00 6.82
N PHE A 91 12.48 11.03 7.09
CA PHE A 91 11.47 10.32 6.30
C PHE A 91 10.76 11.32 5.40
N ASP A 92 10.88 11.21 4.07
CA ASP A 92 10.26 12.16 3.14
C ASP A 92 9.69 11.43 1.91
N ILE A 93 8.36 11.45 1.80
CA ILE A 93 7.61 10.81 0.71
C ILE A 93 7.65 11.59 -0.60
N THR A 94 8.18 12.81 -0.61
CA THR A 94 8.23 13.68 -1.81
C THR A 94 9.49 13.47 -2.65
N LEU A 95 10.43 12.64 -2.21
CA LEU A 95 11.74 12.42 -2.84
C LEU A 95 11.70 11.54 -4.12
N GLY A 96 10.53 11.30 -4.70
CA GLY A 96 10.34 10.35 -5.80
C GLY A 96 11.25 10.60 -7.00
N ARG A 97 11.37 11.85 -7.45
CA ARG A 97 12.21 12.26 -8.60
C ARG A 97 13.70 12.12 -8.30
N GLN A 98 14.13 12.48 -7.09
CA GLN A 98 15.53 12.39 -6.67
C GLN A 98 15.98 10.92 -6.62
N ILE A 99 15.11 10.04 -6.10
CA ILE A 99 15.37 8.60 -6.08
C ILE A 99 15.45 8.03 -7.50
N GLU A 100 14.58 8.44 -8.42
CA GLU A 100 14.65 8.02 -9.83
C GLU A 100 15.94 8.45 -10.49
N HIS A 101 16.35 9.72 -10.33
CA HIS A 101 17.61 10.22 -10.88
C HIS A 101 18.80 9.42 -10.36
N TYR A 102 18.86 9.16 -9.05
CA TYR A 102 19.94 8.38 -8.44
C TYR A 102 20.00 6.94 -8.94
N LYS A 103 18.85 6.29 -9.16
CA LYS A 103 18.80 4.89 -9.67
C LYS A 103 19.21 4.76 -11.14
N ASN A 104 19.11 5.83 -11.92
CA ASN A 104 19.41 5.86 -13.34
C ASN A 104 20.81 6.42 -13.65
N THR A 105 21.58 6.79 -12.62
CA THR A 105 22.99 7.20 -12.72
C THR A 105 23.89 6.00 -12.46
#